data_AF-A0A818HP72-F1
#
_entry.id   AF-A0A818HP72-F1
#
_cell.length_a   1.000
_cell.length_b   1.000
_cell.length_c   1.000
_cell.angle_alpha   90.00
_cell.angle_beta   90.00
_cell.angle_gamma   90.00
#
_symmetry.space_group_name_H-M   'P 1'
#
loop_
_entity.id
_entity.type
_entity.pdbx_description
1 polymer ?
#
loop_
_entity_poly.entity_id
_entity_poly.type
_entity_poly.pdbx_seq_one_letter_code
_entity_poly.pdbx_strand_id
1 'polypeptide(L)'
;FYDVAKFWDQSRGVIQNLYSQAASFATSILYFSKSYDEFWPYHQLLPIFIQRLTFCTSLEILPIMEIPGIKRGRALQLVRAGYRTLRSLAKAQPNDLMKAVLNLPLRTAQILVKHSKRLLCEQAEDLRDQAAELVENIE
;
A
#
# COMPACT_ATOMS: atom_id res chain seq x y z
N PHE A 1 -1.96 -7.19 14.88
CA PHE A 1 -1.83 -8.64 15.08
C PHE A 1 -1.49 -9.01 16.50
N TYR A 2 -0.40 -8.51 17.11
CA TYR A 2 -0.02 -8.86 18.49
C TYR A 2 -1.08 -8.46 19.53
N ASP A 3 -1.55 -7.21 19.50
CA ASP A 3 -2.55 -6.72 20.46
C ASP A 3 -3.88 -7.46 20.35
N VAL A 4 -4.32 -7.74 19.11
CA VAL A 4 -5.53 -8.51 18.81
C VAL A 4 -5.37 -9.96 19.28
N ALA A 5 -4.23 -10.59 19.00
CA ALA A 5 -3.92 -11.95 19.45
C ALA A 5 -3.96 -12.05 20.98
N LYS A 6 -3.40 -11.06 21.68
CA LYS A 6 -3.43 -10.97 23.15
C LYS A 6 -4.84 -10.75 23.69
N PHE A 7 -5.64 -9.89 23.05
CA PHE A 7 -7.01 -9.60 23.47
C PHE A 7 -7.92 -10.83 23.37
N TRP A 8 -7.76 -11.63 22.30
CA TRP A 8 -8.56 -12.83 22.05
C TRP A 8 -7.94 -14.13 22.59
N ASP A 9 -6.82 -14.02 23.31
CA ASP A 9 -6.04 -15.17 23.81
C ASP A 9 -5.72 -16.22 22.73
N GLN A 10 -5.31 -15.74 21.55
CA GLN A 10 -4.96 -16.56 20.40
C GLN A 10 -3.49 -16.36 20.01
N SER A 11 -2.94 -17.33 19.26
CA SER A 11 -1.61 -17.16 18.69
C SER A 11 -1.63 -16.12 17.55
N ARG A 12 -0.52 -15.39 17.38
CA ARG A 12 -0.35 -14.45 16.26
C ARG A 12 -0.55 -15.13 14.90
N GLY A 13 -0.13 -16.39 14.77
CA GLY A 13 -0.27 -17.18 13.54
C GLY A 13 -1.73 -17.43 13.19
N VAL A 14 -2.58 -17.74 14.17
CA VAL A 14 -4.02 -17.92 13.98
C VAL A 14 -4.67 -16.64 13.46
N ILE A 15 -4.40 -15.49 14.10
CA ILE A 15 -4.95 -14.20 13.65
C ILE A 15 -4.47 -13.85 12.24
N GLN A 16 -3.20 -14.10 11.92
CA GLN A 16 -2.65 -13.84 10.59
C GLN A 16 -3.24 -14.76 9.51
N ASN A 17 -3.48 -16.03 9.85
CA ASN A 17 -4.10 -17.00 8.96
C ASN A 17 -5.57 -16.65 8.69
N LEU A 18 -6.35 -16.40 9.74
CA LEU A 18 -7.74 -15.96 9.64
C LEU A 18 -7.88 -14.71 8.76
N TYR A 19 -7.01 -13.74 9.00
CA TYR A 19 -6.90 -12.53 8.21
C TYR A 19 -6.65 -12.82 6.72
N SER A 20 -5.66 -13.66 6.40
CA SER A 20 -5.33 -14.00 5.02
C SER A 20 -6.49 -14.72 4.32
N GLN A 21 -7.14 -15.65 5.03
CA GLN A 21 -8.31 -16.38 4.51
C GLN A 21 -9.49 -15.45 4.25
N ALA A 22 -9.77 -14.51 5.14
CA ALA A 22 -10.84 -13.54 4.96
C ALA A 22 -10.60 -12.64 3.73
N ALA A 23 -9.36 -12.22 3.48
CA ALA A 23 -9.00 -11.43 2.29
C ALA A 23 -9.16 -12.23 0.99
N SER A 24 -8.69 -13.48 0.97
CA SER A 24 -8.89 -14.37 -0.17
C SER A 24 -10.38 -14.66 -0.41
N PHE A 25 -11.15 -14.91 0.65
CA PHE A 25 -12.58 -15.19 0.55
C PHE A 25 -13.38 -13.98 0.04
N ALA A 26 -13.09 -12.77 0.54
CA ALA A 26 -13.71 -11.54 0.05
C ALA A 26 -13.45 -11.33 -1.45
N THR A 27 -12.24 -11.68 -1.91
CA THR A 27 -11.87 -11.65 -3.34
C THR A 27 -12.70 -12.65 -4.15
N SER A 28 -12.87 -13.87 -3.66
CA SER A 28 -13.73 -14.87 -4.29
C SER A 28 -15.19 -14.41 -4.37
N ILE A 29 -15.72 -13.76 -3.33
CA ILE A 29 -17.07 -13.19 -3.34
C ILE A 29 -17.18 -12.09 -4.40
N LEU A 30 -16.17 -11.23 -4.55
CA LEU A 30 -16.18 -10.21 -5.60
C LEU A 30 -16.28 -10.85 -6.99
N TYR A 31 -15.47 -11.88 -7.28
CA TYR A 31 -15.55 -12.57 -8.57
C TYR A 31 -16.89 -13.28 -8.78
N PHE A 32 -17.42 -13.94 -7.75
CA PHE A 32 -18.76 -14.54 -7.81
C PHE A 32 -19.84 -13.48 -8.05
N SER A 33 -19.74 -12.33 -7.39
CA SER A 33 -20.73 -11.26 -7.52
C SER A 33 -20.78 -10.72 -8.95
N LYS A 34 -19.66 -10.72 -9.69
CA LYS A 34 -19.61 -10.29 -11.10
C LYS A 34 -20.39 -11.20 -12.05
N SER A 35 -20.79 -12.40 -11.62
CA SER A 35 -21.64 -13.27 -12.43
C SER A 35 -23.11 -12.83 -12.47
N TYR A 36 -23.50 -11.85 -11.65
CA TYR A 36 -24.88 -11.36 -11.55
C TYR A 36 -24.90 -9.83 -11.50
N ASP A 37 -25.59 -9.20 -12.45
CA ASP A 37 -25.67 -7.74 -12.54
C ASP A 37 -26.49 -7.14 -11.38
N GLU A 38 -27.42 -7.90 -10.80
CA GLU A 38 -28.21 -7.50 -9.63
C GLU A 38 -27.32 -7.25 -8.39
N PHE A 39 -26.10 -7.79 -8.39
CA PHE A 39 -25.11 -7.62 -7.33
C PHE A 39 -24.17 -6.43 -7.56
N TRP A 40 -24.54 -5.49 -8.42
CA TRP A 40 -23.78 -4.26 -8.68
C TRP A 40 -23.28 -3.51 -7.42
N PRO A 41 -24.01 -3.45 -6.27
CA PRO A 41 -23.49 -2.75 -5.10
C PRO A 41 -22.22 -3.41 -4.55
N TYR A 42 -22.13 -4.74 -4.64
CA TYR A 42 -20.97 -5.50 -4.21
C TYR A 42 -19.76 -5.29 -5.13
N HIS A 43 -19.99 -5.07 -6.42
CA HIS A 43 -18.92 -4.76 -7.37
C HIS A 43 -18.21 -3.44 -7.02
N GLN A 44 -18.94 -2.49 -6.42
CA GLN A 44 -18.38 -1.20 -5.98
C GLN A 44 -17.78 -1.28 -4.57
N LEU A 45 -18.45 -1.97 -3.64
CA LEU A 45 -18.06 -1.99 -2.23
C LEU A 45 -16.92 -2.96 -1.92
N LEU A 46 -16.94 -4.16 -2.50
CA LEU A 46 -15.95 -5.20 -2.18
C LEU A 46 -14.52 -4.84 -2.57
N PRO A 47 -14.21 -4.17 -3.70
CA PRO A 47 -12.82 -3.78 -4.00
C PRO A 47 -12.19 -2.91 -2.91
N ILE A 48 -12.94 -1.92 -2.40
CA ILE A 48 -12.48 -1.03 -1.33
C ILE A 48 -12.29 -1.83 -0.03
N PHE A 49 -13.23 -2.73 0.27
CA PHE A 49 -13.15 -3.59 1.45
C PHE A 49 -11.96 -4.55 1.39
N ILE A 50 -11.75 -5.23 0.25
CA ILE A 50 -10.63 -6.14 0.01
C ILE A 50 -9.31 -5.39 0.14
N GLN A 51 -9.20 -4.19 -0.43
CA GLN A 51 -8.00 -3.36 -0.27
C GLN A 51 -7.73 -3.06 1.20
N ARG A 52 -8.73 -2.57 1.94
CA ARG A 52 -8.60 -2.26 3.38
C ARG A 52 -8.25 -3.49 4.20
N LEU A 53 -8.85 -4.64 3.88
CA LEU A 53 -8.56 -5.90 4.55
C LEU A 53 -7.11 -6.29 4.23
N THR A 54 -6.74 -6.45 2.96
CA THR A 54 -5.40 -6.85 2.45
C THR A 54 -4.24 -6.02 3.00
N PHE A 55 -4.50 -4.78 3.40
CA PHE A 55 -3.49 -3.97 4.06
C PHE A 55 -3.68 -3.92 5.58
N CYS A 56 -4.88 -4.11 6.13
CA CYS A 56 -5.20 -3.99 7.56
C CYS A 56 -4.59 -2.71 8.18
N THR A 57 -4.42 -1.66 7.38
CA THR A 57 -3.60 -0.49 7.69
C THR A 57 -4.43 0.77 7.54
N SER A 58 -4.07 1.80 8.32
CA SER A 58 -4.49 3.18 8.02
C SER A 58 -4.19 3.47 6.55
N LEU A 59 -5.17 4.03 5.83
CA LEU A 59 -5.05 4.39 4.40
C LEU A 59 -3.80 5.23 4.13
N GLU A 60 -3.33 5.98 5.13
CA GLU A 60 -2.12 6.80 5.09
C GLU A 60 -0.81 6.03 4.80
N ILE A 61 -0.78 4.71 5.00
CA ILE A 61 0.43 3.89 4.83
C ILE A 61 0.46 3.23 3.45
N LEU A 62 -0.69 3.15 2.74
CA LEU A 62 -0.79 2.52 1.42
C LEU A 62 0.25 3.05 0.42
N PRO A 63 0.41 4.38 0.24
CA PRO A 63 1.35 4.91 -0.75
C PRO A 63 2.81 4.57 -0.43
N ILE A 64 3.10 4.30 0.84
CA ILE A 64 4.45 3.94 1.30
C ILE A 64 4.70 2.44 1.14
N MET A 65 3.65 1.61 1.24
CA MET A 65 3.76 0.16 1.06
C MET A 65 3.89 -0.27 -0.41
N GLU A 66 3.54 0.61 -1.35
CA GLU A 66 3.79 0.40 -2.80
C GLU A 66 5.30 0.37 -3.13
N ILE A 67 6.14 0.93 -2.26
CA ILE A 67 7.59 0.95 -2.46
C ILE A 67 8.17 -0.45 -2.21
N PRO A 68 8.91 -1.02 -3.18
CA PRO A 68 9.52 -2.34 -3.05
C PRO A 68 10.38 -2.48 -1.78
N GLY A 69 10.21 -3.59 -1.08
CA GLY A 69 11.02 -3.92 0.11
C GLY A 69 10.59 -3.23 1.41
N ILE A 70 9.57 -2.37 1.39
CA ILE A 70 9.01 -1.80 2.61
C ILE A 70 7.94 -2.73 3.19
N LYS A 71 8.17 -3.21 4.41
CA LYS A 71 7.15 -3.91 5.22
C LYS A 71 6.38 -2.91 6.08
N ARG A 72 5.16 -3.28 6.48
CA ARG A 72 4.25 -2.48 7.34
C ARG A 72 4.95 -1.76 8.49
N GLY A 73 5.77 -2.46 9.27
CA GLY A 73 6.45 -1.87 10.43
C GLY A 73 7.32 -0.66 10.06
N ARG A 74 8.04 -0.76 8.94
CA ARG A 74 8.86 0.34 8.41
C ARG A 74 8.00 1.46 7.84
N ALA A 75 6.96 1.11 7.08
CA ALA A 75 6.04 2.10 6.51
C ALA A 75 5.37 2.95 7.61
N LEU A 76 5.02 2.32 8.73
CA LEU A 76 4.41 2.99 9.87
C LEU A 76 5.39 3.91 10.61
N GLN A 77 6.67 3.54 10.71
CA GLN A 77 7.72 4.44 11.23
C GLN A 77 7.92 5.66 10.32
N LEU A 78 7.91 5.46 8.99
CA LEU A 78 8.04 6.55 8.02
C LEU A 78 6.87 7.55 8.10
N VAL A 79 5.64 7.04 8.17
CA VAL A 79 4.44 7.89 8.33
C VAL A 79 4.47 8.66 9.65
N ARG A 80 4.89 8.03 10.76
CA ARG A 80 5.08 8.71 12.05
C ARG A 80 6.17 9.78 12.01
N ALA A 81 7.19 9.57 11.19
CA ALA A 81 8.26 10.54 10.95
C ALA A 81 7.85 11.67 9.96
N GLY A 82 6.61 11.68 9.48
CA GLY A 82 6.08 12.73 8.58
C GLY A 82 6.17 12.39 7.08
N TYR A 83 6.77 11.25 6.71
CA TYR A 83 6.87 10.81 5.33
C TYR A 83 5.63 10.03 4.90
N ARG A 84 4.56 10.77 4.56
CA ARG A 84 3.24 10.20 4.22
C ARG A 84 3.00 9.98 2.72
N THR A 85 3.82 10.58 1.88
CA THR A 85 3.65 10.52 0.40
C THR A 85 4.91 10.04 -0.29
N LEU A 86 4.76 9.39 -1.44
CA LEU A 86 5.87 8.99 -2.30
C LEU A 86 6.77 10.21 -2.65
N ARG A 87 6.16 11.37 -2.88
CA ARG A 87 6.85 12.66 -3.11
C ARG A 87 7.71 13.10 -1.93
N SER A 88 7.20 12.98 -0.70
CA SER A 88 7.97 13.33 0.50
C SER A 88 9.21 12.45 0.65
N LEU A 89 9.10 11.16 0.34
CA LEU A 89 10.22 10.21 0.38
C LEU A 89 11.23 10.43 -0.74
N ALA A 90 10.78 10.71 -1.96
CA ALA A 90 11.66 10.95 -3.09
C ALA A 90 12.49 12.25 -2.94
N LYS A 91 11.96 13.24 -2.22
CA LYS A 91 12.67 14.49 -1.89
C LYS A 91 13.58 14.37 -0.66
N ALA A 92 13.39 13.36 0.17
CA ALA A 92 14.15 13.20 1.40
C ALA A 92 15.62 12.89 1.14
N GLN A 93 16.50 13.38 2.01
CA GLN A 93 17.89 12.97 2.02
C GLN A 93 18.05 11.66 2.81
N PRO A 94 18.86 10.70 2.34
CA PRO A 94 19.09 9.44 3.05
C PRO A 94 19.55 9.63 4.50
N ASN A 95 20.37 10.66 4.75
CA ASN A 95 20.87 10.97 6.09
C ASN A 95 19.76 11.46 7.04
N ASP A 96 18.78 12.19 6.54
CA ASP A 96 17.65 12.67 7.35
C ASP A 96 16.67 11.53 7.67
N LEU A 97 16.48 10.61 6.71
CA LEU A 97 15.71 9.39 6.94
C LEU A 97 16.34 8.52 8.03
N MET A 98 17.67 8.41 8.07
CA MET A 98 18.37 7.65 9.13
C MET A 98 18.14 8.25 10.51
N LYS A 99 18.09 9.58 10.62
CA LYS A 99 17.85 10.27 11.89
C LYS A 99 16.39 10.16 12.33
N ALA A 100 15.46 10.20 11.37
CA ALA A 100 14.03 10.20 11.64
C ALA A 100 13.44 8.80 11.89
N VAL A 101 14.11 7.73 11.41
CA VAL A 101 13.60 6.36 11.47
C VAL A 101 14.57 5.46 12.23
N LEU A 102 14.06 4.86 13.31
CA LEU A 102 14.83 3.94 14.14
C LEU A 102 15.39 2.75 13.33
N ASN A 103 16.66 2.41 13.57
CA ASN A 103 17.33 1.26 12.96
C ASN A 103 17.21 1.22 11.42
N LEU A 104 17.38 2.37 10.76
CA LEU A 104 17.44 2.46 9.29
C LEU A 104 18.90 2.59 8.83
N PRO A 105 19.50 1.55 8.22
CA PRO A 105 20.84 1.63 7.66
C PRO A 105 20.89 2.61 6.47
N LEU A 106 22.03 3.28 6.27
CA LEU A 106 22.24 4.23 5.17
C LEU A 106 21.92 3.61 3.80
N ARG A 107 22.40 2.38 3.57
CA ARG A 107 22.17 1.65 2.32
C ARG A 107 20.68 1.46 2.04
N THR A 108 19.90 1.11 3.06
CA THR A 108 18.45 0.95 2.94
C THR A 108 17.77 2.30 2.69
N ALA A 109 18.20 3.37 3.37
CA ALA A 109 17.68 4.71 3.13
C ALA A 109 17.94 5.19 1.68
N GLN A 110 19.14 4.97 1.14
CA GLN A 110 19.49 5.29 -0.25
C GLN A 110 18.62 4.52 -1.24
N ILE A 111 18.47 3.21 -1.03
CA ILE A 111 17.62 2.34 -1.85
C ILE A 111 16.17 2.82 -1.82
N LEU A 112 15.66 3.19 -0.65
CA LEU A 112 14.30 3.69 -0.46
C LEU A 112 14.03 4.98 -1.23
N VAL A 113 14.94 5.96 -1.13
CA VAL A 113 14.85 7.21 -1.89
C VAL A 113 14.93 6.94 -3.39
N LYS A 114 15.82 6.03 -3.82
CA LYS A 114 15.97 5.66 -5.24
C LYS A 114 14.70 5.02 -5.79
N HIS A 115 14.12 4.03 -5.10
CA HIS A 115 12.86 3.40 -5.52
C HIS A 115 11.70 4.40 -5.55
N SER A 116 11.64 5.30 -4.56
CA SER A 116 10.60 6.33 -4.50
C SER A 116 10.68 7.28 -5.69
N LYS A 117 11.90 7.72 -6.06
CA LYS A 117 12.12 8.54 -7.26
C LYS A 117 11.72 7.82 -8.54
N ARG A 118 12.14 6.56 -8.69
CA ARG A 118 11.80 5.74 -9.85
C ARG A 118 10.28 5.62 -10.02
N LEU A 119 9.55 5.25 -8.95
CA LEU A 119 8.10 5.13 -9.00
C LEU A 119 7.40 6.45 -9.37
N LEU A 120 7.92 7.60 -8.91
CA LEU A 120 7.37 8.89 -9.33
C LEU A 120 7.65 9.22 -10.80
N CYS A 121 8.82 8.84 -11.33
CA CYS A 121 9.11 8.99 -12.74
C CYS A 121 8.18 8.12 -13.58
N GLU A 122 8.01 6.85 -13.20
CA GLU A 122 7.09 5.92 -13.86
C GLU A 122 5.66 6.49 -13.88
N GLN A 123 5.15 6.95 -12.74
CA GLN A 123 3.83 7.61 -12.67
C GLN A 123 3.74 8.87 -13.55
N ALA A 124 4.82 9.64 -13.69
CA ALA A 124 4.83 10.83 -14.53
C ALA A 124 4.90 10.51 -16.02
N GLU A 125 5.57 9.41 -16.40
CA GLU A 125 5.61 8.88 -17.75
C GLU A 125 4.24 8.32 -18.15
N ASP A 126 3.65 7.47 -17.31
CA ASP A 126 2.30 6.92 -17.52
C ASP A 126 1.25 8.03 -17.74
N LEU A 127 1.30 9.09 -16.94
CA LEU A 127 0.39 10.23 -17.08
C LEU A 127 0.63 11.04 -18.35
N ARG A 128 1.86 11.11 -18.86
CA ARG A 128 2.18 11.78 -20.13
C ARG A 128 1.66 10.97 -21.31
N ASP A 129 1.84 9.66 -21.27
CA ASP A 129 1.37 8.75 -22.32
C ASP A 129 -0.15 8.77 -22.40
N GLN A 130 -0.84 8.70 -21.25
CA GLN A 130 -2.30 8.85 -21.18
C GLN A 130 -2.78 10.21 -21.72
N ALA A 131 -2.05 11.29 -21.42
CA ALA A 131 -2.40 12.61 -21.94
C ALA A 131 -2.20 12.69 -23.47
N ALA A 132 -1.15 12.06 -24.02
CA ALA A 132 -0.90 12.01 -25.45
C ALA A 132 -1.99 11.22 -26.19
N GLU A 133 -2.37 10.05 -25.66
CA GLU A 133 -3.45 9.23 -26.22
C GLU A 133 -4.79 9.98 -26.26
N LEU A 134 -5.11 10.74 -25.21
CA LEU A 134 -6.33 11.55 -25.18
C LEU A 134 -6.32 12.68 -26.22
N VAL A 135 -5.16 13.28 -26.52
CA VAL A 135 -5.04 14.31 -27.55
C VAL A 135 -5.17 13.71 -28.95
N GLU A 136 -4.56 12.54 -29.20
CA GLU A 136 -4.66 11.82 -30.47
C GLU A 136 -6.11 11.42 -30.80
N ASN A 137 -6.92 11.08 -29.79
CA ASN A 137 -8.33 10.74 -29.97
C ASN A 137 -9.26 11.94 -30.28
N ILE A 138 -8.73 13.17 -30.29
CA ILE A 138 -9.48 14.40 -30.59
C ILE A 138 -9.20 14.90 -32.03
N GLU A 139 -8.10 14.45 -32.65
CA GLU A 139 -7.76 14.71 -34.07
C GLU A 139 -8.40 13.68 -35.01
#